data_AF-A0A0A1TWD8-F1
#
_entry.id   AF-A0A0A1TWD8-F1
#
_cell.length_a   1.000
_cell.length_b   1.000
_cell.length_c   1.000
_cell.angle_alpha   90.00
_cell.angle_beta   90.00
_cell.angle_gamma   90.00
#
_symmetry.space_group_name_H-M   'P 1'
#
loop_
_entity.id
_entity.type
_entity.pdbx_description
1 polymer ?
#
loop_
_entity_poly.entity_id
_entity_poly.type
_entity_poly.pdbx_seq_one_letter_code
_entity_poly.pdbx_strand_id
1 'polypeptide(L)'
;MVQIESVYLMKVALHFETYSDVYSFIQVSKSCLESVKMLHINPWFISIQNIKTFFYHFHTETINCLYFDFFDETIFSMVSCIRCPNFNSFVKSKEDQLLPLLSKIYYIGLYNDDKQKLEPTCNFFIQNAKRINSLRKVRGELNPVVKFFESYTSKGNDLFARFPYTIEVLSEPKMSQFTEVSLTQQLMKYIPQNGITKIIFIANEHRTKQEDLRFFEGVDYHYDAMVKDQCDYKGDAVINPAGLMTIKNTTDCKKFNGIIEKCFATQVSVSFSEGNTLERVLANEKQDVWNVPKCVENLSLKLNNINEEHKIHIPILFDSVQEFNLDSSAMFDVHDTFSNIEELMLENVLSVTLKMTDAKNLKRVCLENCTDVDIISKYGITEKVMIETCSKIRVNASIDHIANFLVMRTTQCVFRATVFDKTFVQIEDSTDMFFEQKFGDEKSKMCPFGFCNISLEKFEKLVSTVVYYPSHTFMRMVDLIEPEKYFWMKKLFMDCPHILVQNDVVKRMKSVDGWLINVMYSTDFCNVDNRDQKMIFLENDNWVKCKEAIRYFEVTVEHMSVMSVGLVNISTFVYQEDQHCGWVKGSIGYFSDEGKIFFESCDEVGHMSPYGRKEGQKDVIGCGYYPKTRRVFT
;
A
#
# COMPACT_ATOMS: atom_id res chain seq x y z
N MET A 1 -6.69 -42.90 6.70
CA MET A 1 -6.75 -41.42 6.83
C MET A 1 -5.31 -40.95 6.95
N VAL A 2 -4.79 -40.18 5.98
CA VAL A 2 -3.38 -39.76 5.98
C VAL A 2 -3.22 -38.66 7.03
N GLN A 3 -2.43 -38.92 8.07
CA GLN A 3 -2.15 -37.95 9.13
C GLN A 3 -0.99 -37.07 8.66
N ILE A 4 -1.21 -35.76 8.55
CA ILE A 4 -0.15 -34.80 8.19
C ILE A 4 0.86 -34.77 9.34
N GLU A 5 2.14 -34.97 9.04
CA GLU A 5 3.20 -34.98 10.06
C GLU A 5 3.40 -33.59 10.67
N SER A 6 3.81 -33.54 11.94
CA SER A 6 3.98 -32.29 12.69
C SER A 6 4.92 -31.30 12.01
N VAL A 7 5.92 -31.76 11.26
CA VAL A 7 6.87 -30.89 10.55
C VAL A 7 6.18 -30.06 9.46
N TYR A 8 5.19 -30.62 8.75
CA TYR A 8 4.43 -29.86 7.75
C TYR A 8 3.49 -28.86 8.42
N LEU A 9 2.86 -29.27 9.54
CA LEU A 9 2.03 -28.37 10.35
C LEU A 9 2.82 -27.20 10.93
N MET A 10 4.07 -27.43 11.36
CA MET A 10 4.99 -26.38 11.80
C MET A 10 5.28 -25.38 10.68
N LYS A 11 5.52 -25.86 9.44
CA LYS A 11 5.74 -24.97 8.29
C LYS A 11 4.54 -24.08 8.05
N VAL A 12 3.32 -24.63 8.11
CA VAL A 12 2.09 -23.83 8.02
C VAL A 12 2.01 -22.82 9.17
N ALA A 13 2.23 -23.27 10.40
CA ALA A 13 2.09 -22.42 11.58
C ALA A 13 3.11 -21.27 11.64
N LEU A 14 4.31 -21.44 11.06
CA LEU A 14 5.29 -20.35 10.94
C LEU A 14 4.74 -19.18 10.12
N HIS A 15 3.89 -19.43 9.14
CA HIS A 15 3.30 -18.41 8.27
C HIS A 15 2.04 -17.76 8.86
N PHE A 16 1.68 -18.06 10.10
CA PHE A 16 0.59 -17.34 10.76
C PHE A 16 0.97 -15.92 11.11
N GLU A 17 0.04 -15.02 10.83
CA GLU A 17 0.23 -13.58 10.93
C GLU A 17 -0.31 -13.01 12.23
N THR A 18 -1.33 -13.69 12.81
CA THR A 18 -1.95 -13.28 14.06
C THR A 18 -1.92 -14.37 15.13
N TYR A 19 -2.05 -13.97 16.41
CA TYR A 19 -2.29 -14.94 17.48
C TYR A 19 -3.65 -15.63 17.34
N SER A 20 -4.63 -14.98 16.69
CA SER A 20 -5.95 -15.57 16.40
C SER A 20 -5.85 -16.78 15.46
N ASP A 21 -4.96 -16.71 14.47
CA ASP A 21 -4.69 -17.83 13.55
C ASP A 21 -4.10 -19.01 14.32
N VAL A 22 -3.12 -18.74 15.21
CA VAL A 22 -2.55 -19.75 16.10
C VAL A 22 -3.65 -20.37 16.97
N TYR A 23 -4.47 -19.54 17.61
CA TYR A 23 -5.52 -19.98 18.52
C TYR A 23 -6.55 -20.86 17.79
N SER A 24 -6.99 -20.45 16.61
CA SER A 24 -7.91 -21.22 15.76
C SER A 24 -7.26 -22.54 15.32
N PHE A 25 -5.99 -22.50 14.93
CA PHE A 25 -5.25 -23.67 14.48
C PHE A 25 -5.07 -24.74 15.58
N ILE A 26 -4.70 -24.33 16.80
CA ILE A 26 -4.50 -25.28 17.91
C ILE A 26 -5.80 -25.93 18.38
N GLN A 27 -6.96 -25.34 18.08
CA GLN A 27 -8.27 -25.92 18.37
C GLN A 27 -8.67 -27.02 17.39
N VAL A 28 -8.07 -27.07 16.19
CA VAL A 28 -8.40 -28.08 15.17
C VAL A 28 -8.05 -29.49 15.64
N SER A 29 -6.87 -29.68 16.24
CA SER A 29 -6.43 -31.00 16.73
C SER A 29 -5.28 -30.91 17.73
N LYS A 30 -5.07 -32.00 18.50
CA LYS A 30 -3.89 -32.16 19.37
C LYS A 30 -2.58 -32.08 18.60
N SER A 31 -2.53 -32.60 17.37
CA SER A 31 -1.33 -32.53 16.51
C SER A 31 -0.97 -31.08 16.16
N CYS A 32 -1.97 -30.22 15.92
CA CYS A 32 -1.76 -28.79 15.69
C CYS A 32 -1.14 -28.11 16.91
N LEU A 33 -1.69 -28.35 18.11
CA LEU A 33 -1.12 -27.81 19.35
C LEU A 33 0.34 -28.24 19.58
N GLU A 34 0.63 -29.53 19.43
CA GLU A 34 2.00 -30.03 19.61
C GLU A 34 2.95 -29.46 18.55
N SER A 35 2.50 -29.27 17.30
CA SER A 35 3.31 -28.63 16.26
C SER A 35 3.70 -27.18 16.61
N VAL A 36 2.78 -26.39 17.20
CA VAL A 36 3.07 -25.02 17.65
C VAL A 36 4.08 -25.01 18.80
N LYS A 37 3.94 -25.92 19.77
CA LYS A 37 4.92 -26.06 20.87
C LYS A 37 6.32 -26.42 20.36
N MET A 38 6.41 -27.20 19.28
CA MET A 38 7.67 -27.61 18.65
C MET A 38 8.33 -26.51 17.80
N LEU A 39 7.68 -25.35 17.57
CA LEU A 39 8.29 -24.29 16.76
C LEU A 39 9.55 -23.69 17.40
N HIS A 40 9.61 -23.62 18.73
CA HIS A 40 10.67 -22.94 19.50
C HIS A 40 10.93 -21.47 19.10
N ILE A 41 10.09 -20.90 18.23
CA ILE A 41 10.14 -19.53 17.70
C ILE A 41 8.70 -19.06 17.45
N ASN A 42 8.46 -17.75 17.56
CA ASN A 42 7.18 -17.21 17.10
C ASN A 42 7.06 -17.23 15.57
N PRO A 43 5.84 -17.40 15.04
CA PRO A 43 5.49 -17.16 13.64
C PRO A 43 5.88 -15.77 13.12
N TRP A 44 5.70 -15.56 11.81
CA TRP A 44 5.85 -14.28 11.11
C TRP A 44 4.73 -13.30 11.46
N PHE A 45 4.56 -13.05 12.76
CA PHE A 45 3.52 -12.18 13.27
C PHE A 45 3.68 -10.76 12.79
N ILE A 46 2.53 -10.16 12.58
CA ILE A 46 2.41 -8.82 12.09
C ILE A 46 2.41 -7.76 13.18
N SER A 47 2.46 -8.16 14.46
CA SER A 47 2.46 -7.22 15.57
C SER A 47 3.26 -7.65 16.80
N ILE A 48 3.82 -6.67 17.51
CA ILE A 48 4.49 -6.82 18.82
C ILE A 48 3.52 -7.46 19.81
N GLN A 49 2.24 -7.07 19.80
CA GLN A 49 1.26 -7.65 20.73
C GLN A 49 1.07 -9.15 20.47
N ASN A 50 1.04 -9.58 19.21
CA ASN A 50 0.99 -11.00 18.85
C ASN A 50 2.25 -11.74 19.32
N ILE A 51 3.44 -11.16 19.12
CA ILE A 51 4.72 -11.72 19.59
C ILE A 51 4.71 -11.90 21.11
N LYS A 52 4.35 -10.85 21.87
CA LYS A 52 4.28 -10.88 23.34
C LYS A 52 3.29 -11.94 23.82
N THR A 53 2.07 -11.92 23.27
CA THR A 53 1.00 -12.84 23.65
C THR A 53 1.40 -14.29 23.38
N PHE A 54 2.03 -14.56 22.25
CA PHE A 54 2.53 -15.89 21.93
C PHE A 54 3.64 -16.33 22.87
N PHE A 55 4.61 -15.44 23.16
CA PHE A 55 5.68 -15.75 24.10
C PHE A 55 5.16 -16.09 25.49
N TYR A 56 4.22 -15.30 26.04
CA TYR A 56 3.65 -15.59 27.36
C TYR A 56 2.84 -16.91 27.42
N HIS A 57 2.33 -17.39 26.29
CA HIS A 57 1.64 -18.69 26.23
C HIS A 57 2.59 -19.87 26.02
N PHE A 58 3.55 -19.75 25.09
CA PHE A 58 4.35 -20.87 24.62
C PHE A 58 5.81 -20.86 25.09
N HIS A 59 6.29 -19.76 25.68
CA HIS A 59 7.63 -19.62 26.27
C HIS A 59 8.75 -20.05 25.32
N THR A 60 8.75 -19.51 24.10
CA THR A 60 9.72 -19.93 23.07
C THR A 60 11.15 -19.57 23.40
N GLU A 61 12.08 -20.44 23.01
CA GLU A 61 13.52 -20.22 23.23
C GLU A 61 14.08 -19.11 22.34
N THR A 62 13.51 -18.96 21.15
CA THR A 62 13.85 -17.90 20.20
C THR A 62 12.70 -16.91 20.10
N ILE A 63 13.04 -15.62 20.07
CA ILE A 63 12.13 -14.55 19.66
C ILE A 63 12.58 -13.99 18.32
N ASN A 64 11.64 -13.92 17.38
CA ASN A 64 11.77 -13.21 16.13
C ASN A 64 11.04 -11.88 16.23
N CYS A 65 11.80 -10.80 16.37
CA CYS A 65 11.30 -9.44 16.56
C CYS A 65 10.79 -8.82 15.25
N LEU A 66 11.12 -9.41 14.09
CA LEU A 66 10.62 -8.99 12.78
C LEU A 66 10.86 -7.50 12.47
N TYR A 67 11.94 -6.93 13.03
CA TYR A 67 12.33 -5.52 12.91
C TYR A 67 11.37 -4.52 13.55
N PHE A 68 10.38 -4.97 14.34
CA PHE A 68 9.58 -4.07 15.15
C PHE A 68 10.43 -3.37 16.21
N ASP A 69 10.24 -2.06 16.34
CA ASP A 69 10.93 -1.25 17.35
C ASP A 69 10.32 -1.50 18.73
N PHE A 70 10.87 -2.47 19.47
CA PHE A 70 10.43 -2.75 20.84
C PHE A 70 11.51 -3.37 21.71
N PHE A 71 11.34 -3.15 23.01
CA PHE A 71 12.15 -3.75 24.05
C PHE A 71 11.26 -4.18 25.22
N ASP A 72 11.42 -5.43 25.65
CA ASP A 72 10.71 -6.01 26.80
C ASP A 72 11.67 -6.82 27.68
N GLU A 73 12.20 -6.19 28.72
CA GLU A 73 13.25 -6.75 29.60
C GLU A 73 12.89 -8.16 30.12
N THR A 74 11.62 -8.41 30.41
CA THR A 74 11.13 -9.71 30.88
C THR A 74 11.31 -10.79 29.81
N ILE A 75 10.86 -10.50 28.59
CA ILE A 75 10.94 -11.46 27.47
C ILE A 75 12.41 -11.69 27.08
N PHE A 76 13.17 -10.60 26.89
CA PHE A 76 14.54 -10.66 26.40
C PHE A 76 15.51 -11.31 27.41
N SER A 77 15.22 -11.23 28.71
CA SER A 77 16.00 -11.93 29.73
C SER A 77 15.77 -13.45 29.71
N MET A 78 14.55 -13.90 29.39
CA MET A 78 14.16 -15.32 29.37
C MET A 78 14.54 -16.07 28.09
N VAL A 79 14.55 -15.41 26.94
CA VAL A 79 14.90 -16.06 25.65
C VAL A 79 16.40 -16.37 25.57
N SER A 80 16.73 -17.41 24.81
CA SER A 80 18.11 -17.79 24.49
C SER A 80 18.60 -17.13 23.21
N CYS A 81 17.70 -16.92 22.24
CA CYS A 81 18.04 -16.41 20.91
C CYS A 81 17.13 -15.24 20.51
N ILE A 82 17.72 -14.21 19.91
CA ILE A 82 17.02 -13.03 19.41
C ILE A 82 17.28 -12.90 17.90
N ARG A 83 16.23 -12.74 17.10
CA ARG A 83 16.31 -12.52 15.65
C ARG A 83 15.63 -11.22 15.25
N CYS A 84 16.23 -10.52 14.29
CA CYS A 84 15.72 -9.29 13.69
C CYS A 84 15.32 -8.20 14.73
N PRO A 85 16.11 -7.94 15.79
CA PRO A 85 15.76 -6.89 16.75
C PRO A 85 15.88 -5.48 16.14
N ASN A 86 14.98 -4.60 16.55
CA ASN A 86 15.06 -3.16 16.33
C ASN A 86 14.84 -2.44 17.68
N PHE A 87 15.77 -1.56 18.03
CA PHE A 87 15.81 -0.85 19.30
C PHE A 87 15.90 0.67 19.10
N ASN A 88 15.45 1.19 17.95
CA ASN A 88 15.68 2.58 17.55
C ASN A 88 15.23 3.58 18.62
N SER A 89 14.08 3.32 19.26
CA SER A 89 13.54 4.15 20.34
C SER A 89 14.21 3.94 21.71
N PHE A 90 15.01 2.88 21.88
CA PHE A 90 15.52 2.42 23.18
C PHE A 90 17.04 2.58 23.34
N VAL A 91 17.81 2.61 22.24
CA VAL A 91 19.29 2.66 22.30
C VAL A 91 19.79 3.78 23.22
N LYS A 92 19.21 4.99 23.14
CA LYS A 92 19.67 6.13 23.95
C LYS A 92 19.32 6.04 25.44
N SER A 93 18.18 5.43 25.77
CA SER A 93 17.63 5.44 27.13
C SER A 93 17.89 4.15 27.90
N LYS A 94 18.23 3.06 27.19
CA LYS A 94 18.33 1.70 27.73
C LYS A 94 19.61 0.96 27.32
N GLU A 95 20.65 1.67 26.90
CA GLU A 95 21.90 1.07 26.42
C GLU A 95 22.47 -0.01 27.37
N ASP A 96 22.55 0.29 28.66
CA ASP A 96 23.06 -0.63 29.68
C ASP A 96 22.25 -1.93 29.78
N GLN A 97 20.95 -1.88 29.48
CA GLN A 97 20.06 -3.05 29.47
C GLN A 97 20.17 -3.85 28.16
N LEU A 98 20.53 -3.18 27.06
CA LEU A 98 20.69 -3.81 25.73
C LEU A 98 22.04 -4.51 25.58
N LEU A 99 23.11 -3.97 26.16
CA LEU A 99 24.47 -4.50 26.05
C LEU A 99 24.60 -6.00 26.42
N PRO A 100 23.98 -6.50 27.52
CA PRO A 100 24.02 -7.93 27.86
C PRO A 100 23.37 -8.83 26.80
N LEU A 101 22.38 -8.31 26.06
CA LEU A 101 21.60 -9.09 25.10
C LEU A 101 22.33 -9.35 23.79
N LEU A 102 23.39 -8.59 23.47
CA LEU A 102 24.15 -8.73 22.22
C LEU A 102 24.68 -10.16 22.00
N SER A 103 25.01 -10.87 23.08
CA SER A 103 25.46 -12.27 23.05
C SER A 103 24.37 -13.27 22.65
N LYS A 104 23.09 -12.89 22.72
CA LYS A 104 21.92 -13.70 22.34
C LYS A 104 21.45 -13.44 20.90
N ILE A 105 22.02 -12.46 20.21
CA ILE A 105 21.56 -12.04 18.88
C ILE A 105 22.10 -12.98 17.79
N TYR A 106 21.19 -13.59 17.03
CA TYR A 106 21.48 -14.54 15.94
C TYR A 106 21.31 -13.93 14.55
N TYR A 107 20.44 -12.95 14.40
CA TYR A 107 20.16 -12.33 13.12
C TYR A 107 19.94 -10.83 13.31
N ILE A 108 20.76 -10.01 12.65
CA ILE A 108 20.62 -8.55 12.59
C ILE A 108 20.25 -8.06 11.19
N GLY A 109 19.51 -6.95 11.17
CA GLY A 109 19.31 -6.08 10.01
C GLY A 109 20.24 -4.86 10.12
N LEU A 110 20.78 -4.38 9.00
CA LEU A 110 21.64 -3.20 8.95
C LEU A 110 21.18 -2.27 7.82
N TYR A 111 20.36 -1.29 8.15
CA TYR A 111 19.71 -0.40 7.18
C TYR A 111 19.98 1.08 7.53
N ASN A 112 19.95 1.94 6.52
CA ASN A 112 19.84 3.38 6.72
C ASN A 112 18.37 3.79 6.88
N ASP A 113 18.13 4.92 7.55
CA ASP A 113 16.84 5.58 7.63
C ASP A 113 16.47 6.25 6.29
N ASP A 114 15.24 6.79 6.21
CA ASP A 114 14.72 7.49 5.02
C ASP A 114 15.60 8.68 4.56
N LYS A 115 16.42 9.21 5.47
CA LYS A 115 17.36 10.32 5.20
C LYS A 115 18.76 9.82 4.86
N GLN A 116 18.91 8.52 4.57
CA GLN A 116 20.17 7.84 4.25
C GLN A 116 21.21 7.96 5.38
N LYS A 117 20.76 8.01 6.63
CA LYS A 117 21.61 7.98 7.81
C LYS A 117 21.49 6.63 8.49
N LEU A 118 22.57 6.16 9.12
CA LEU A 118 22.53 4.92 9.91
C LEU A 118 21.47 5.04 11.02
N GLU A 119 20.57 4.07 11.06
CA GLU A 119 19.59 3.97 12.14
C GLU A 119 20.27 3.86 13.51
N PRO A 120 19.63 4.33 14.60
CA PRO A 120 20.20 4.23 15.95
C PRO A 120 20.60 2.79 16.33
N THR A 121 19.75 1.79 16.03
CA THR A 121 20.04 0.38 16.29
C THR A 121 21.25 -0.11 15.49
N CYS A 122 21.34 0.27 14.22
CA CYS A 122 22.46 -0.08 13.35
C CYS A 122 23.78 0.49 13.89
N ASN A 123 23.79 1.76 14.30
CA ASN A 123 24.96 2.37 14.95
C ASN A 123 25.35 1.63 16.22
N PHE A 124 24.38 1.28 17.07
CA PHE A 124 24.61 0.53 18.30
C PHE A 124 25.26 -0.85 18.03
N PHE A 125 24.77 -1.59 17.02
CA PHE A 125 25.36 -2.86 16.62
C PHE A 125 26.77 -2.71 16.04
N ILE A 126 27.03 -1.69 15.22
CA ILE A 126 28.37 -1.43 14.67
C ILE A 126 29.36 -1.11 15.79
N GLN A 127 29.00 -0.21 16.71
CA GLN A 127 29.85 0.18 17.83
C GLN A 127 30.16 -0.99 18.78
N ASN A 128 29.24 -1.94 18.90
CA ASN A 128 29.36 -3.09 19.80
C ASN A 128 29.56 -4.43 19.07
N ALA A 129 30.00 -4.40 17.80
CA ALA A 129 30.03 -5.58 16.93
C ALA A 129 30.75 -6.79 17.56
N LYS A 130 31.88 -6.55 18.25
CA LYS A 130 32.68 -7.58 18.92
C LYS A 130 31.95 -8.33 20.05
N ARG A 131 30.88 -7.74 20.61
CA ARG A 131 30.08 -8.37 21.67
C ARG A 131 29.06 -9.36 21.10
N ILE A 132 28.84 -9.37 19.78
CA ILE A 132 27.89 -10.25 19.10
C ILE A 132 28.60 -11.54 18.66
N ASN A 133 28.71 -12.50 19.58
CA ASN A 133 29.45 -13.76 19.37
C ASN A 133 28.60 -14.93 18.86
N SER A 134 27.32 -14.69 18.66
CA SER A 134 26.28 -15.69 18.37
C SER A 134 25.68 -15.56 16.97
N LEU A 135 26.18 -14.59 16.19
CA LEU A 135 25.62 -14.19 14.90
C LEU A 135 25.61 -15.34 13.89
N ARG A 136 24.46 -15.57 13.26
CA ARG A 136 24.23 -16.61 12.25
C ARG A 136 23.86 -16.03 10.88
N LYS A 137 23.18 -14.88 10.86
CA LYS A 137 22.82 -14.17 9.64
C LYS A 137 22.99 -12.67 9.81
N VAL A 138 23.47 -12.00 8.76
CA VAL A 138 23.42 -10.53 8.62
C VAL A 138 22.66 -10.24 7.33
N ARG A 139 21.73 -9.29 7.38
CA ARG A 139 21.10 -8.73 6.18
C ARG A 139 21.17 -7.22 6.26
N GLY A 140 21.44 -6.53 5.15
CA GLY A 140 21.41 -5.07 5.17
C GLY A 140 21.92 -4.43 3.90
N GLU A 141 21.92 -3.10 3.89
CA GLU A 141 22.54 -2.30 2.84
C GLU A 141 24.08 -2.40 2.90
N LEU A 142 24.72 -2.27 1.74
CA LEU A 142 26.15 -2.52 1.58
C LEU A 142 27.04 -1.71 2.54
N ASN A 143 26.85 -0.41 2.66
CA ASN A 143 27.69 0.45 3.49
C ASN A 143 27.54 0.14 5.00
N PRO A 144 26.33 0.03 5.58
CA PRO A 144 26.15 -0.45 6.96
C PRO A 144 26.80 -1.82 7.22
N VAL A 145 26.64 -2.78 6.30
CA VAL A 145 27.22 -4.13 6.44
C VAL A 145 28.76 -4.07 6.44
N VAL A 146 29.37 -3.30 5.53
CA VAL A 146 30.82 -3.11 5.48
C VAL A 146 31.34 -2.53 6.79
N LYS A 147 30.71 -1.46 7.30
CA LYS A 147 31.09 -0.82 8.58
C LYS A 147 30.97 -1.77 9.78
N PHE A 148 29.95 -2.62 9.77
CA PHE A 148 29.78 -3.64 10.80
C PHE A 148 30.95 -4.63 10.78
N PHE A 149 31.28 -5.22 9.62
CA PHE A 149 32.37 -6.19 9.54
C PHE A 149 33.76 -5.56 9.72
N GLU A 150 33.95 -4.30 9.32
CA GLU A 150 35.14 -3.52 9.66
C GLU A 150 35.33 -3.47 11.18
N SER A 151 34.28 -3.18 11.94
CA SER A 151 34.31 -3.11 13.40
C SER A 151 34.40 -4.50 14.04
N TYR A 152 33.68 -5.48 13.50
CA TYR A 152 33.62 -6.88 13.98
C TYR A 152 35.00 -7.53 13.96
N THR A 153 35.77 -7.28 12.91
CA THR A 153 37.05 -7.94 12.65
C THR A 153 38.26 -7.07 12.94
N SER A 154 38.08 -5.88 13.50
CA SER A 154 39.16 -4.89 13.67
C SER A 154 39.90 -4.60 12.36
N LYS A 155 39.13 -4.30 11.29
CA LYS A 155 39.64 -4.06 9.92
C LYS A 155 40.29 -5.29 9.28
N GLY A 156 39.76 -6.49 9.54
CA GLY A 156 40.25 -7.75 9.00
C GLY A 156 41.43 -8.37 9.76
N ASN A 157 41.82 -7.82 10.92
CA ASN A 157 42.90 -8.38 11.74
C ASN A 157 42.45 -9.58 12.58
N ASP A 158 41.16 -9.71 12.86
CA ASP A 158 40.55 -10.80 13.64
C ASP A 158 39.58 -11.62 12.78
N LEU A 159 40.14 -12.55 12.01
CA LEU A 159 39.40 -13.47 11.14
C LEU A 159 39.10 -14.82 11.80
N PHE A 160 39.48 -15.00 13.06
CA PHE A 160 39.17 -16.20 13.86
C PHE A 160 37.87 -16.06 14.67
N ALA A 161 37.21 -14.91 14.60
CA ALA A 161 35.88 -14.70 15.14
C ALA A 161 34.84 -15.67 14.55
N ARG A 162 33.71 -15.83 15.22
CA ARG A 162 32.62 -16.69 14.76
C ARG A 162 31.77 -15.97 13.70
N PHE A 163 32.05 -16.21 12.43
CA PHE A 163 31.29 -15.58 11.34
C PHE A 163 29.87 -16.17 11.18
N PRO A 164 28.91 -15.35 10.74
CA PRO A 164 27.59 -15.84 10.34
C PRO A 164 27.68 -16.77 9.13
N TYR A 165 26.72 -17.68 8.99
CA TYR A 165 26.64 -18.57 7.83
C TYR A 165 26.19 -17.85 6.56
N THR A 166 25.44 -16.75 6.71
CA THR A 166 24.90 -16.00 5.57
C THR A 166 25.03 -14.50 5.81
N ILE A 167 25.58 -13.80 4.84
CA ILE A 167 25.65 -12.35 4.78
C ILE A 167 24.92 -11.94 3.50
N GLU A 168 23.76 -11.34 3.66
CA GLU A 168 22.92 -10.90 2.56
C GLU A 168 22.99 -9.38 2.43
N VAL A 169 23.47 -8.91 1.30
CA VAL A 169 23.82 -7.51 1.08
C VAL A 169 22.96 -6.95 -0.04
N LEU A 170 22.34 -5.81 0.23
CA LEU A 170 21.49 -5.08 -0.70
C LEU A 170 22.27 -3.89 -1.27
N SER A 171 22.13 -3.69 -2.58
CA SER A 171 22.58 -2.48 -3.27
C SER A 171 21.80 -1.26 -2.78
N GLU A 172 22.49 -0.14 -2.59
CA GLU A 172 21.88 1.12 -2.16
C GLU A 172 21.38 1.92 -3.38
N PRO A 173 20.14 2.45 -3.39
CA PRO A 173 19.51 3.04 -4.58
C PRO A 173 20.29 4.16 -5.28
N LYS A 174 21.12 4.90 -4.54
CA LYS A 174 21.89 6.05 -5.06
C LYS A 174 23.39 5.77 -5.18
N MET A 175 23.82 4.53 -4.94
CA MET A 175 25.24 4.19 -4.94
C MET A 175 25.74 3.97 -6.36
N SER A 176 26.87 4.60 -6.69
CA SER A 176 27.51 4.35 -7.99
C SER A 176 28.08 2.94 -8.05
N GLN A 177 28.06 2.33 -9.25
CA GLN A 177 28.59 0.98 -9.45
C GLN A 177 30.05 0.84 -9.01
N PHE A 178 30.87 1.87 -9.22
CA PHE A 178 32.26 1.90 -8.78
C PHE A 178 32.37 1.82 -7.24
N THR A 179 31.52 2.56 -6.53
CA THR A 179 31.45 2.53 -5.07
C THR A 179 30.99 1.15 -4.58
N GLU A 180 29.99 0.55 -5.23
CA GLU A 180 29.50 -0.79 -4.88
C GLU A 180 30.59 -1.85 -5.02
N VAL A 181 31.33 -1.84 -6.12
CA VAL A 181 32.45 -2.76 -6.36
C VAL A 181 33.53 -2.56 -5.29
N SER A 182 33.91 -1.31 -5.01
CA SER A 182 34.92 -0.99 -3.99
C SER A 182 34.51 -1.48 -2.59
N LEU A 183 33.27 -1.24 -2.19
CA LEU A 183 32.75 -1.66 -0.89
C LEU A 183 32.58 -3.18 -0.80
N THR A 184 32.16 -3.85 -1.87
CA THR A 184 32.08 -5.31 -1.92
C THR A 184 33.46 -5.95 -1.75
N GLN A 185 34.49 -5.41 -2.42
CA GLN A 185 35.86 -5.85 -2.23
C GLN A 185 36.38 -5.60 -0.81
N GLN A 186 36.00 -4.47 -0.19
CA GLN A 186 36.32 -4.22 1.22
C GLN A 186 35.66 -5.24 2.14
N LEU A 187 34.38 -5.54 1.92
CA LEU A 187 33.65 -6.55 2.68
C LEU A 187 34.34 -7.91 2.60
N MET A 188 34.77 -8.33 1.41
CA MET A 188 35.48 -9.59 1.20
C MET A 188 36.81 -9.66 1.97
N LYS A 189 37.51 -8.53 2.18
CA LYS A 189 38.73 -8.48 3.01
C LYS A 189 38.44 -8.67 4.50
N TYR A 190 37.22 -8.36 4.95
CA TYR A 190 36.79 -8.52 6.33
C TYR A 190 36.14 -9.87 6.60
N ILE A 191 36.03 -10.76 5.61
CA ILE A 191 35.37 -12.06 5.76
C ILE A 191 36.34 -13.18 5.37
N PRO A 192 36.45 -14.27 6.16
CA PRO A 192 37.26 -15.43 5.82
C PRO A 192 36.77 -16.09 4.51
N GLN A 193 37.68 -16.28 3.58
CA GLN A 193 37.41 -16.93 2.29
C GLN A 193 37.54 -18.46 2.39
N ASN A 194 36.86 -19.07 3.36
CA ASN A 194 36.95 -20.50 3.66
C ASN A 194 35.70 -21.31 3.23
N GLY A 195 34.73 -20.67 2.57
CA GLY A 195 33.50 -21.30 2.09
C GLY A 195 32.44 -21.58 3.17
N ILE A 196 32.70 -21.30 4.45
CA ILE A 196 31.72 -21.49 5.53
C ILE A 196 30.68 -20.37 5.52
N THR A 197 31.11 -19.14 5.25
CA THR A 197 30.25 -17.95 5.18
C THR A 197 29.81 -17.73 3.74
N LYS A 198 28.51 -17.82 3.47
CA LYS A 198 27.93 -17.48 2.16
C LYS A 198 27.64 -15.98 2.10
N ILE A 199 28.21 -15.29 1.13
CA ILE A 199 27.89 -13.89 0.82
C ILE A 199 26.92 -13.88 -0.35
N ILE A 200 25.77 -13.23 -0.18
CA ILE A 200 24.74 -13.03 -1.19
C ILE A 200 24.65 -11.53 -1.46
N PHE A 201 24.78 -11.11 -2.71
CA PHE A 201 24.66 -9.72 -3.10
C PHE A 201 23.45 -9.55 -4.04
N ILE A 202 22.53 -8.66 -3.69
CA ILE A 202 21.34 -8.35 -4.47
C ILE A 202 21.49 -6.93 -5.01
N ALA A 203 21.74 -6.84 -6.32
CA ALA A 203 21.83 -5.57 -7.02
C ALA A 203 20.45 -4.99 -7.32
N ASN A 204 20.32 -3.66 -7.32
CA ASN A 204 19.08 -3.00 -7.75
C ASN A 204 18.79 -3.26 -9.23
N GLU A 205 19.84 -3.38 -10.04
CA GLU A 205 19.77 -3.60 -11.49
C GLU A 205 20.85 -4.58 -11.95
N HIS A 206 20.58 -5.32 -13.02
CA HIS A 206 21.61 -6.17 -13.62
C HIS A 206 22.74 -5.34 -14.25
N ARG A 207 23.95 -5.92 -14.32
CA ARG A 207 25.12 -5.23 -14.89
C ARG A 207 25.09 -5.26 -16.42
N THR A 208 25.59 -4.20 -17.03
CA THR A 208 25.68 -4.09 -18.50
C THR A 208 26.96 -4.69 -19.08
N LYS A 209 28.00 -4.85 -18.25
CA LYS A 209 29.27 -5.47 -18.66
C LYS A 209 29.58 -6.69 -17.82
N GLN A 210 30.01 -7.76 -18.50
CA GLN A 210 30.45 -8.99 -17.84
C GLN A 210 31.65 -8.77 -16.89
N GLU A 211 32.53 -7.82 -17.20
CA GLU A 211 33.71 -7.51 -16.39
C GLU A 211 33.33 -7.04 -14.97
N ASP A 212 32.23 -6.29 -14.84
CA ASP A 212 31.73 -5.81 -13.56
C ASP A 212 31.23 -6.96 -12.66
N LEU A 213 30.81 -8.06 -13.27
CA LEU A 213 30.37 -9.26 -12.55
C LEU A 213 31.52 -10.13 -12.07
N ARG A 214 32.73 -9.97 -12.62
CA ARG A 214 33.93 -10.70 -12.16
C ARG A 214 34.34 -10.28 -10.75
N PHE A 215 33.99 -9.07 -10.31
CA PHE A 215 34.24 -8.62 -8.95
C PHE A 215 33.40 -9.33 -7.88
N PHE A 216 32.36 -10.05 -8.30
CA PHE A 216 31.52 -10.88 -7.44
C PHE A 216 31.93 -12.36 -7.48
N GLU A 217 33.15 -12.68 -7.92
CA GLU A 217 33.67 -14.04 -7.81
C GLU A 217 33.80 -14.45 -6.33
N GLY A 218 33.23 -15.59 -5.96
CA GLY A 218 33.07 -16.01 -4.55
C GLY A 218 31.84 -15.41 -3.84
N VAL A 219 31.06 -14.57 -4.52
CA VAL A 219 29.80 -14.00 -4.02
C VAL A 219 28.63 -14.51 -4.87
N ASP A 220 27.54 -14.90 -4.20
CA ASP A 220 26.30 -15.28 -4.86
C ASP A 220 25.56 -14.02 -5.31
N TYR A 221 25.65 -13.70 -6.59
CA TYR A 221 25.15 -12.44 -7.15
C TYR A 221 23.74 -12.66 -7.71
N HIS A 222 22.85 -11.76 -7.33
CA HIS A 222 21.48 -11.66 -7.82
C HIS A 222 21.12 -10.20 -8.11
N TYR A 223 19.98 -9.98 -8.75
CA TYR A 223 19.48 -8.64 -9.05
C TYR A 223 17.95 -8.56 -9.09
N ASP A 224 17.41 -7.38 -8.84
CA ASP A 224 15.96 -7.13 -8.67
C ASP A 224 15.28 -6.57 -9.94
N ALA A 225 15.99 -5.76 -10.73
CA ALA A 225 15.45 -5.20 -11.97
C ALA A 225 16.29 -5.53 -13.20
N MET A 226 15.60 -5.88 -14.27
CA MET A 226 16.16 -6.07 -15.61
C MET A 226 16.31 -4.72 -16.31
N VAL A 227 17.39 -4.54 -17.07
CA VAL A 227 17.70 -3.28 -17.77
C VAL A 227 18.08 -3.52 -19.22
N LYS A 228 17.97 -2.47 -20.04
CA LYS A 228 18.16 -2.56 -21.50
C LYS A 228 19.41 -3.32 -21.93
N ASP A 229 20.57 -2.82 -21.51
CA ASP A 229 21.87 -3.25 -22.01
C ASP A 229 22.53 -4.25 -21.07
N GLN A 230 21.72 -5.04 -20.34
CA GLN A 230 22.24 -6.01 -19.40
C GLN A 230 23.01 -7.13 -20.11
N CYS A 231 24.10 -7.61 -19.52
CA CYS A 231 24.89 -8.67 -20.13
C CYS A 231 24.26 -10.05 -19.91
N ASP A 232 24.56 -11.02 -20.78
CA ASP A 232 24.00 -12.38 -20.68
C ASP A 232 24.60 -13.19 -19.50
N TYR A 233 25.81 -12.82 -19.05
CA TYR A 233 26.49 -13.55 -17.98
C TYR A 233 25.76 -13.35 -16.65
N LYS A 234 25.30 -14.46 -16.03
CA LYS A 234 24.40 -14.44 -14.86
C LYS A 234 23.07 -13.70 -15.11
N GLY A 235 22.62 -13.62 -16.37
CA GLY A 235 21.36 -12.98 -16.73
C GLY A 235 20.13 -13.65 -16.12
N ASP A 236 20.21 -14.91 -15.71
CA ASP A 236 19.10 -15.63 -15.04
C ASP A 236 19.15 -15.57 -13.50
N ALA A 237 20.07 -14.80 -12.92
CA ALA A 237 20.21 -14.64 -11.47
C ALA A 237 19.22 -13.63 -10.86
N VAL A 238 18.11 -13.35 -11.56
CA VAL A 238 17.06 -12.43 -11.10
C VAL A 238 16.34 -12.99 -9.86
N ILE A 239 15.95 -12.11 -8.94
CA ILE A 239 15.03 -12.45 -7.86
C ILE A 239 13.59 -12.10 -8.26
N ASN A 240 12.64 -12.93 -7.83
CA ASN A 240 11.22 -12.77 -8.12
C ASN A 240 10.41 -12.79 -6.81
N PRO A 241 10.56 -11.78 -5.93
CA PRO A 241 9.81 -11.73 -4.68
C PRO A 241 8.31 -11.64 -4.99
N ALA A 242 7.52 -12.54 -4.40
CA ALA A 242 6.06 -12.57 -4.54
C ALA A 242 5.53 -12.64 -5.99
N GLY A 243 6.33 -13.11 -6.96
CA GLY A 243 5.91 -13.20 -8.36
C GLY A 243 6.04 -11.91 -9.17
N LEU A 244 6.63 -10.85 -8.60
CA LEU A 244 6.89 -9.58 -9.26
C LEU A 244 8.27 -9.52 -9.94
N MET A 245 8.27 -9.12 -11.21
CA MET A 245 9.47 -8.74 -11.96
C MET A 245 9.45 -7.28 -12.39
N THR A 246 10.58 -6.61 -12.26
CA THR A 246 10.75 -5.21 -12.68
C THR A 246 11.64 -5.10 -13.91
N ILE A 247 11.19 -4.37 -14.92
CA ILE A 247 11.94 -3.98 -16.11
C ILE A 247 12.10 -2.46 -16.10
N LYS A 248 13.32 -1.97 -16.28
CA LYS A 248 13.63 -0.54 -16.25
C LYS A 248 14.21 -0.04 -17.56
N ASN A 249 13.78 1.16 -17.93
CA ASN A 249 14.39 2.01 -18.97
C ASN A 249 14.50 1.34 -20.35
N THR A 250 13.55 0.47 -20.70
CA THR A 250 13.49 -0.18 -22.01
C THR A 250 12.07 -0.56 -22.38
N THR A 251 11.76 -0.42 -23.66
CA THR A 251 10.51 -0.85 -24.30
C THR A 251 10.63 -2.23 -24.96
N ASP A 252 11.86 -2.71 -25.21
CA ASP A 252 12.15 -4.07 -25.68
C ASP A 252 12.01 -5.10 -24.55
N CYS A 253 10.77 -5.31 -24.10
CA CYS A 253 10.44 -6.25 -23.03
C CYS A 253 10.44 -7.70 -23.51
N LYS A 254 10.25 -7.94 -24.81
CA LYS A 254 10.18 -9.28 -25.41
C LYS A 254 11.43 -10.11 -25.16
N LYS A 255 12.61 -9.50 -25.11
CA LYS A 255 13.87 -10.20 -24.81
C LYS A 255 13.89 -10.86 -23.43
N PHE A 256 13.06 -10.38 -22.50
CA PHE A 256 12.98 -10.90 -21.14
C PHE A 256 11.94 -12.00 -20.95
N ASN A 257 11.14 -12.32 -21.97
CA ASN A 257 10.08 -13.33 -21.87
C ASN A 257 10.59 -14.68 -21.34
N GLY A 258 11.78 -15.14 -21.78
CA GLY A 258 12.35 -16.40 -21.29
C GLY A 258 12.69 -16.38 -19.80
N ILE A 259 13.09 -15.23 -19.25
CA ILE A 259 13.35 -15.05 -17.81
C ILE A 259 12.02 -15.01 -17.05
N ILE A 260 11.05 -14.24 -17.54
CA ILE A 260 9.70 -14.12 -16.97
C ILE A 260 9.03 -15.51 -16.85
N GLU A 261 9.07 -16.30 -17.92
CA GLU A 261 8.49 -17.65 -17.94
C GLU A 261 9.23 -18.62 -17.00
N LYS A 262 10.57 -18.59 -16.99
CA LYS A 262 11.38 -19.46 -16.12
C LYS A 262 11.10 -19.22 -14.63
N CYS A 263 10.85 -17.97 -14.27
CA CYS A 263 10.57 -17.57 -12.89
C CYS A 263 9.08 -17.63 -12.52
N PHE A 264 8.20 -17.96 -13.47
CA PHE A 264 6.73 -17.92 -13.30
C PHE A 264 6.25 -16.60 -12.70
N ALA A 265 6.75 -15.47 -13.23
CA ALA A 265 6.32 -14.16 -12.75
C ALA A 265 4.85 -13.91 -13.13
N THR A 266 4.01 -13.70 -12.12
CA THR A 266 2.59 -13.37 -12.28
C THR A 266 2.37 -11.88 -12.43
N GLN A 267 3.35 -11.06 -12.06
CA GLN A 267 3.28 -9.61 -12.13
C GLN A 267 4.54 -9.07 -12.82
N VAL A 268 4.35 -8.13 -13.74
CA VAL A 268 5.46 -7.43 -14.40
C VAL A 268 5.23 -5.93 -14.31
N SER A 269 6.26 -5.21 -13.84
CA SER A 269 6.29 -3.75 -13.80
C SER A 269 7.35 -3.21 -14.75
N VAL A 270 6.95 -2.35 -15.68
CA VAL A 270 7.86 -1.67 -16.61
C VAL A 270 7.91 -0.20 -16.24
N SER A 271 9.10 0.34 -15.99
CA SER A 271 9.28 1.73 -15.54
C SER A 271 10.40 2.47 -16.27
N PHE A 272 10.25 3.78 -16.43
CA PHE A 272 11.24 4.66 -17.06
C PHE A 272 11.65 5.76 -16.08
N SER A 273 12.95 6.01 -15.92
CA SER A 273 13.47 7.05 -15.02
C SER A 273 13.45 8.44 -15.65
N GLU A 274 13.36 9.48 -14.81
CA GLU A 274 13.40 10.88 -15.21
C GLU A 274 14.66 11.21 -16.06
N GLY A 275 14.47 11.81 -17.23
CA GLY A 275 15.56 12.37 -18.06
C GLY A 275 15.64 11.86 -19.50
N ASN A 276 15.02 10.72 -19.81
CA ASN A 276 14.85 10.25 -21.19
C ASN A 276 13.39 10.41 -21.61
N THR A 277 13.12 11.02 -22.77
CA THR A 277 11.77 10.98 -23.35
C THR A 277 11.49 9.57 -23.84
N LEU A 278 10.26 9.08 -23.67
CA LEU A 278 9.83 7.77 -24.14
C LEU A 278 10.02 7.67 -25.66
N GLU A 279 9.77 8.76 -26.39
CA GLU A 279 10.03 8.84 -27.83
C GLU A 279 11.50 8.56 -28.18
N ARG A 280 12.47 9.10 -27.41
CA ARG A 280 13.90 8.80 -27.62
C ARG A 280 14.22 7.33 -27.35
N VAL A 281 13.60 6.74 -26.34
CA VAL A 281 13.81 5.30 -26.05
C VAL A 281 13.26 4.47 -27.19
N LEU A 282 12.05 4.76 -27.66
CA LEU A 282 11.41 4.11 -28.80
C LEU A 282 12.20 4.29 -30.10
N ALA A 283 12.71 5.48 -30.40
CA ALA A 283 13.50 5.72 -31.62
C ALA A 283 14.81 4.92 -31.63
N ASN A 284 15.39 4.68 -30.45
CA ASN A 284 16.62 3.91 -30.29
C ASN A 284 16.39 2.39 -30.26
N GLU A 285 15.16 1.96 -29.97
CA GLU A 285 14.80 0.55 -29.83
C GLU A 285 13.96 0.13 -31.04
N LYS A 286 14.48 -0.80 -31.86
CA LYS A 286 13.68 -1.40 -32.92
C LYS A 286 12.59 -2.23 -32.29
N GLN A 287 11.41 -1.63 -32.13
CA GLN A 287 10.35 -2.20 -31.34
C GLN A 287 9.68 -3.36 -32.07
N ASP A 288 9.84 -4.55 -31.51
CA ASP A 288 8.98 -5.68 -31.80
C ASP A 288 7.70 -5.59 -30.95
N VAL A 289 6.61 -6.15 -31.47
CA VAL A 289 5.39 -6.34 -30.68
C VAL A 289 5.70 -7.23 -29.48
N TRP A 290 5.42 -6.74 -28.27
CA TRP A 290 5.59 -7.50 -27.04
C TRP A 290 4.37 -8.37 -26.79
N ASN A 291 4.51 -9.68 -27.01
CA ASN A 291 3.53 -10.66 -26.55
C ASN A 291 3.83 -10.99 -25.08
N VAL A 292 2.98 -10.48 -24.18
CA VAL A 292 3.14 -10.66 -22.73
C VAL A 292 3.02 -12.15 -22.40
N PRO A 293 3.99 -12.74 -21.66
CA PRO A 293 3.97 -14.17 -21.33
C PRO A 293 2.70 -14.59 -20.59
N LYS A 294 2.19 -15.78 -20.89
CA LYS A 294 0.90 -16.29 -20.38
C LYS A 294 0.80 -16.42 -18.85
N CYS A 295 1.94 -16.46 -18.17
CA CYS A 295 1.98 -16.51 -16.71
C CYS A 295 1.71 -15.15 -16.06
N VAL A 296 1.80 -14.04 -16.81
CA VAL A 296 1.63 -12.69 -16.31
C VAL A 296 0.15 -12.31 -16.29
N GLU A 297 -0.39 -12.14 -15.10
CA GLU A 297 -1.79 -11.76 -14.86
C GLU A 297 -1.91 -10.26 -14.59
N ASN A 298 -0.89 -9.63 -13.98
CA ASN A 298 -0.84 -8.20 -13.70
C ASN A 298 0.30 -7.53 -14.47
N LEU A 299 -0.03 -6.48 -15.24
CA LEU A 299 0.94 -5.65 -15.94
C LEU A 299 0.82 -4.20 -15.46
N SER A 300 1.92 -3.66 -14.96
CA SER A 300 2.04 -2.26 -14.56
C SER A 300 3.01 -1.50 -15.46
N LEU A 301 2.61 -0.33 -15.94
CA LEU A 301 3.45 0.57 -16.74
C LEU A 301 3.60 1.92 -16.05
N LYS A 302 4.85 2.38 -15.91
CA LYS A 302 5.20 3.71 -15.40
C LYS A 302 6.08 4.43 -16.42
N LEU A 303 5.45 5.17 -17.33
CA LEU A 303 6.11 5.68 -18.52
C LEU A 303 6.82 7.03 -18.30
N ASN A 304 6.42 7.82 -17.29
CA ASN A 304 7.02 9.11 -16.95
C ASN A 304 7.20 10.07 -18.16
N ASN A 305 6.28 10.01 -19.11
CA ASN A 305 6.37 10.67 -20.41
C ASN A 305 5.54 11.97 -20.46
N ILE A 306 5.53 12.72 -19.36
CA ILE A 306 4.75 13.97 -19.17
C ILE A 306 5.18 15.10 -20.13
N ASN A 307 6.41 15.03 -20.64
CA ASN A 307 6.98 16.06 -21.52
C ASN A 307 6.76 15.79 -23.02
N GLU A 308 6.04 14.73 -23.38
CA GLU A 308 5.83 14.40 -24.80
C GLU A 308 4.80 15.34 -25.44
N GLU A 309 5.03 15.70 -26.70
CA GLU A 309 4.13 16.59 -27.46
C GLU A 309 2.97 15.85 -28.15
N HIS A 310 3.11 14.53 -28.32
CA HIS A 310 2.19 13.70 -29.08
C HIS A 310 1.93 12.37 -28.37
N LYS A 311 0.77 11.78 -28.65
CA LYS A 311 0.38 10.47 -28.11
C LYS A 311 1.28 9.36 -28.65
N ILE A 312 1.81 8.56 -27.74
CA ILE A 312 2.72 7.45 -27.99
C ILE A 312 1.94 6.15 -27.89
N HIS A 313 2.16 5.27 -28.88
CA HIS A 313 1.64 3.91 -28.86
C HIS A 313 2.77 2.93 -28.60
N ILE A 314 2.60 2.05 -27.60
CA ILE A 314 3.50 0.93 -27.36
C ILE A 314 2.80 -0.36 -27.83
N PRO A 315 3.32 -1.08 -28.84
CA PRO A 315 2.78 -2.36 -29.31
C PRO A 315 2.95 -3.48 -28.29
N ILE A 316 2.01 -3.56 -27.35
CA ILE A 316 1.86 -4.62 -26.35
C ILE A 316 0.61 -5.43 -26.69
N LEU A 317 0.68 -6.76 -26.58
CA LEU A 317 -0.47 -7.65 -26.66
C LEU A 317 -0.85 -8.12 -25.25
N PHE A 318 -2.08 -7.84 -24.83
CA PHE A 318 -2.58 -8.08 -23.48
C PHE A 318 -3.29 -9.43 -23.30
N ASP A 319 -2.96 -10.44 -24.13
CA ASP A 319 -3.74 -11.68 -24.26
C ASP A 319 -3.97 -12.45 -22.96
N SER A 320 -3.10 -12.35 -21.96
CA SER A 320 -3.23 -13.06 -20.67
C SER A 320 -3.40 -12.14 -19.46
N VAL A 321 -3.33 -10.83 -19.68
CA VAL A 321 -3.37 -9.83 -18.62
C VAL A 321 -4.82 -9.67 -18.13
N GLN A 322 -5.00 -9.78 -16.81
CA GLN A 322 -6.26 -9.59 -16.10
C GLN A 322 -6.32 -8.21 -15.44
N GLU A 323 -5.20 -7.72 -14.93
CA GLU A 323 -5.08 -6.42 -14.29
C GLU A 323 -4.07 -5.55 -15.05
N PHE A 324 -4.50 -4.37 -15.49
CA PHE A 324 -3.63 -3.41 -16.15
C PHE A 324 -3.57 -2.11 -15.36
N ASN A 325 -2.35 -1.75 -14.92
CA ASN A 325 -2.07 -0.51 -14.22
C ASN A 325 -1.21 0.42 -15.09
N LEU A 326 -1.61 1.69 -15.18
CA LEU A 326 -0.80 2.76 -15.76
C LEU A 326 -0.65 3.87 -14.72
N ASP A 327 0.58 4.07 -14.26
CA ASP A 327 0.93 5.09 -13.26
C ASP A 327 1.82 6.16 -13.89
N SER A 328 1.65 7.42 -13.47
CA SER A 328 2.58 8.53 -13.73
C SER A 328 2.95 8.63 -15.22
N SER A 329 1.94 8.60 -16.08
CA SER A 329 2.12 8.50 -17.54
C SER A 329 1.27 9.55 -18.25
N ALA A 330 1.73 10.04 -19.40
CA ALA A 330 0.98 10.99 -20.20
C ALA A 330 0.92 10.58 -21.67
N MET A 331 0.13 11.26 -22.50
CA MET A 331 0.19 11.19 -23.95
C MET A 331 0.31 9.74 -24.46
N PHE A 332 -0.63 8.88 -24.08
CA PHE A 332 -0.52 7.44 -24.31
C PHE A 332 -1.80 6.90 -24.94
N ASP A 333 -1.66 6.18 -26.05
CA ASP A 333 -2.77 5.60 -26.80
C ASP A 333 -2.61 4.08 -26.91
N VAL A 334 -3.61 3.34 -26.44
CA VAL A 334 -3.66 1.88 -26.58
C VAL A 334 -4.92 1.47 -27.29
N HIS A 335 -4.73 0.67 -28.33
CA HIS A 335 -5.78 0.08 -29.14
C HIS A 335 -5.56 -1.43 -29.19
N ASP A 336 -6.34 -2.18 -28.43
CA ASP A 336 -6.22 -3.64 -28.38
C ASP A 336 -7.59 -4.32 -28.14
N THR A 337 -7.59 -5.65 -28.13
CA THR A 337 -8.70 -6.53 -27.79
C THR A 337 -9.02 -6.45 -26.30
N PHE A 338 -8.02 -6.50 -25.43
CA PHE A 338 -8.18 -6.54 -23.97
C PHE A 338 -9.12 -7.67 -23.51
N SER A 339 -9.00 -8.83 -24.16
CA SER A 339 -9.97 -9.93 -24.05
C SER A 339 -10.12 -10.55 -22.65
N ASN A 340 -9.07 -10.45 -21.82
CA ASN A 340 -9.03 -11.01 -20.47
C ASN A 340 -8.93 -9.96 -19.36
N ILE A 341 -8.85 -8.67 -19.68
CA ILE A 341 -8.79 -7.63 -18.65
C ILE A 341 -10.09 -7.64 -17.85
N GLU A 342 -9.93 -7.76 -16.54
CA GLU A 342 -10.96 -7.63 -15.54
C GLU A 342 -10.90 -6.27 -14.84
N GLU A 343 -9.71 -5.72 -14.65
CA GLU A 343 -9.48 -4.48 -13.91
C GLU A 343 -8.50 -3.55 -14.62
N LEU A 344 -8.90 -2.28 -14.70
CA LEU A 344 -8.12 -1.18 -15.25
C LEU A 344 -7.90 -0.13 -14.17
N MET A 345 -6.63 0.16 -13.86
CA MET A 345 -6.23 1.17 -12.89
C MET A 345 -5.37 2.23 -13.60
N LEU A 346 -5.77 3.50 -13.53
CA LEU A 346 -4.97 4.62 -14.01
C LEU A 346 -4.73 5.59 -12.85
N GLU A 347 -3.46 5.90 -12.57
CA GLU A 347 -3.06 6.78 -11.49
C GLU A 347 -2.11 7.86 -12.01
N ASN A 348 -2.37 9.13 -11.69
CA ASN A 348 -1.49 10.24 -12.09
C ASN A 348 -1.29 10.33 -13.62
N VAL A 349 -2.37 10.10 -14.39
CA VAL A 349 -2.31 9.99 -15.86
C VAL A 349 -2.81 11.24 -16.59
N LEU A 350 -2.17 11.64 -17.69
CA LEU A 350 -2.56 12.81 -18.50
C LEU A 350 -2.73 12.49 -20.00
N SER A 351 -3.87 12.83 -20.60
CA SER A 351 -4.12 12.67 -22.04
C SER A 351 -3.93 11.24 -22.55
N VAL A 352 -4.85 10.35 -22.15
CA VAL A 352 -4.79 8.92 -22.49
C VAL A 352 -6.05 8.45 -23.17
N THR A 353 -5.89 7.66 -24.25
CA THR A 353 -7.02 6.98 -24.89
C THR A 353 -6.83 5.47 -24.88
N LEU A 354 -7.79 4.77 -24.28
CA LEU A 354 -7.87 3.32 -24.22
C LEU A 354 -9.05 2.85 -25.04
N LYS A 355 -8.77 2.29 -26.21
CA LYS A 355 -9.79 1.71 -27.09
C LYS A 355 -9.74 0.19 -26.99
N MET A 356 -10.74 -0.36 -26.33
CA MET A 356 -10.91 -1.78 -26.09
C MET A 356 -11.94 -2.38 -27.04
N THR A 357 -11.49 -3.29 -27.90
CA THR A 357 -12.35 -3.89 -28.93
C THR A 357 -13.08 -5.16 -28.48
N ASP A 358 -12.55 -5.88 -27.49
CA ASP A 358 -13.11 -7.12 -26.92
C ASP A 358 -13.03 -7.25 -25.38
N ALA A 359 -13.22 -6.15 -24.64
CA ALA A 359 -13.17 -6.15 -23.17
C ALA A 359 -14.43 -6.72 -22.48
N LYS A 360 -14.80 -7.95 -22.81
CA LYS A 360 -15.99 -8.65 -22.28
C LYS A 360 -15.91 -8.97 -20.78
N ASN A 361 -14.69 -9.08 -20.24
CA ASN A 361 -14.43 -9.44 -18.85
C ASN A 361 -14.23 -8.23 -17.95
N LEU A 362 -14.29 -6.99 -18.48
CA LEU A 362 -14.02 -5.78 -17.72
C LEU A 362 -15.07 -5.58 -16.62
N LYS A 363 -14.63 -5.68 -15.37
CA LYS A 363 -15.43 -5.55 -14.16
C LYS A 363 -15.22 -4.21 -13.49
N ARG A 364 -13.95 -3.77 -13.39
CA ARG A 364 -13.54 -2.61 -12.58
C ARG A 364 -12.73 -1.61 -13.39
N VAL A 365 -13.06 -0.32 -13.21
CA VAL A 365 -12.29 0.81 -13.73
C VAL A 365 -12.06 1.81 -12.59
N CYS A 366 -10.79 2.05 -12.27
CA CYS A 366 -10.37 2.95 -11.20
C CYS A 366 -9.44 4.02 -11.80
N LEU A 367 -9.82 5.29 -11.67
CA LEU A 367 -9.06 6.45 -12.14
C LEU A 367 -8.79 7.38 -10.97
N GLU A 368 -7.53 7.69 -10.72
CA GLU A 368 -7.12 8.61 -9.66
C GLU A 368 -6.16 9.66 -10.21
N ASN A 369 -6.41 10.93 -9.88
CA ASN A 369 -5.58 12.06 -10.30
C ASN A 369 -5.31 12.09 -11.82
N CYS A 370 -6.33 11.76 -12.61
CA CYS A 370 -6.22 11.66 -14.06
C CYS A 370 -6.82 12.88 -14.78
N THR A 371 -6.25 13.27 -15.91
CA THR A 371 -6.78 14.35 -16.75
C THR A 371 -6.84 13.94 -18.21
N ASP A 372 -7.93 14.27 -18.91
CA ASP A 372 -8.11 13.99 -20.35
C ASP A 372 -8.00 12.49 -20.66
N VAL A 373 -8.90 11.69 -20.10
CA VAL A 373 -8.90 10.22 -20.29
C VAL A 373 -10.14 9.78 -21.07
N ASP A 374 -9.90 9.03 -22.13
CA ASP A 374 -10.93 8.39 -22.95
C ASP A 374 -10.89 6.88 -22.81
N ILE A 375 -11.98 6.31 -22.31
CA ILE A 375 -12.19 4.87 -22.23
C ILE A 375 -13.28 4.48 -23.21
N ILE A 376 -12.93 3.72 -24.24
CA ILE A 376 -13.86 3.32 -25.30
C ILE A 376 -13.97 1.81 -25.30
N SER A 377 -15.15 1.29 -24.95
CA SER A 377 -15.44 -0.15 -25.01
C SER A 377 -16.79 -0.43 -25.68
N LYS A 378 -16.85 -1.55 -26.41
CA LYS A 378 -18.13 -2.08 -26.89
C LYS A 378 -18.93 -2.77 -25.78
N TYR A 379 -18.23 -3.32 -24.80
CA TYR A 379 -18.81 -4.07 -23.69
C TYR A 379 -19.03 -3.15 -22.48
N GLY A 380 -19.90 -3.58 -21.58
CA GLY A 380 -20.21 -2.84 -20.36
C GLY A 380 -19.26 -3.14 -19.22
N ILE A 381 -19.12 -2.18 -18.30
CA ILE A 381 -18.44 -2.35 -17.02
C ILE A 381 -19.48 -2.86 -16.01
N THR A 382 -19.15 -3.93 -15.30
CA THR A 382 -20.16 -4.71 -14.56
C THR A 382 -20.10 -4.59 -13.04
N GLU A 383 -18.95 -4.25 -12.45
CA GLU A 383 -18.79 -4.26 -10.99
C GLU A 383 -18.59 -2.86 -10.41
N LYS A 384 -17.57 -2.12 -10.87
CA LYS A 384 -17.18 -0.86 -10.23
C LYS A 384 -16.59 0.16 -11.20
N VAL A 385 -17.02 1.41 -11.07
CA VAL A 385 -16.37 2.59 -11.64
C VAL A 385 -16.02 3.49 -10.46
N MET A 386 -14.75 3.81 -10.31
CA MET A 386 -14.25 4.75 -9.33
C MET A 386 -13.41 5.81 -10.02
N ILE A 387 -13.77 7.08 -9.86
CA ILE A 387 -13.08 8.21 -10.47
C ILE A 387 -12.87 9.27 -9.40
N GLU A 388 -11.63 9.57 -9.07
CA GLU A 388 -11.27 10.44 -7.95
C GLU A 388 -10.26 11.51 -8.36
N THR A 389 -10.55 12.77 -8.03
CA THR A 389 -9.65 13.90 -8.30
C THR A 389 -9.28 14.00 -9.79
N CYS A 390 -10.25 13.78 -10.68
CA CYS A 390 -10.01 13.71 -12.12
C CYS A 390 -10.59 14.92 -12.89
N SER A 391 -10.16 15.12 -14.13
CA SER A 391 -10.79 16.09 -15.03
C SER A 391 -10.87 15.60 -16.48
N LYS A 392 -11.91 16.01 -17.22
CA LYS A 392 -12.09 15.67 -18.65
C LYS A 392 -12.08 14.16 -18.91
N ILE A 393 -12.94 13.42 -18.23
CA ILE A 393 -13.01 11.96 -18.36
C ILE A 393 -14.19 11.58 -19.25
N ARG A 394 -13.96 10.72 -20.24
CA ARG A 394 -15.00 10.23 -21.16
C ARG A 394 -15.02 8.70 -21.13
N VAL A 395 -16.09 8.13 -20.59
CA VAL A 395 -16.30 6.68 -20.52
C VAL A 395 -17.39 6.28 -21.50
N ASN A 396 -16.97 5.88 -22.70
CA ASN A 396 -17.81 5.38 -23.77
C ASN A 396 -17.96 3.85 -23.68
N ALA A 397 -18.52 3.38 -22.57
CA ALA A 397 -18.85 1.98 -22.28
C ALA A 397 -20.24 1.94 -21.61
N SER A 398 -20.98 0.83 -21.72
CA SER A 398 -22.25 0.68 -20.98
C SER A 398 -21.96 0.47 -19.49
N ILE A 399 -22.81 1.01 -18.62
CA ILE A 399 -22.73 0.86 -17.15
C ILE A 399 -24.12 0.56 -16.56
N ASP A 400 -25.00 -0.08 -17.34
CA ASP A 400 -26.43 -0.27 -17.01
C ASP A 400 -26.69 -1.24 -15.84
N HIS A 401 -25.68 -2.02 -15.44
CA HIS A 401 -25.77 -3.04 -14.39
C HIS A 401 -24.64 -2.96 -13.39
N ILE A 402 -24.01 -1.79 -13.26
CA ILE A 402 -22.86 -1.63 -12.38
C ILE A 402 -23.28 -1.71 -10.91
N ALA A 403 -22.51 -2.42 -10.09
CA ALA A 403 -22.79 -2.54 -8.67
C ALA A 403 -22.41 -1.26 -7.90
N ASN A 404 -21.26 -0.66 -8.22
CA ASN A 404 -20.72 0.51 -7.54
C ASN A 404 -20.31 1.61 -8.54
N PHE A 405 -20.80 2.82 -8.36
CA PHE A 405 -20.45 3.99 -9.14
C PHE A 405 -20.02 5.12 -8.20
N LEU A 406 -18.71 5.36 -8.12
CA LEU A 406 -18.09 6.31 -7.21
C LEU A 406 -17.37 7.39 -8.03
N VAL A 407 -17.78 8.65 -7.91
CA VAL A 407 -17.12 9.78 -8.59
C VAL A 407 -16.95 10.94 -7.64
N MET A 408 -15.72 11.30 -7.32
CA MET A 408 -15.40 12.27 -6.27
C MET A 408 -14.44 13.33 -6.78
N ARG A 409 -14.71 14.60 -6.44
CA ARG A 409 -13.84 15.76 -6.72
C ARG A 409 -13.41 15.81 -8.18
N THR A 410 -14.35 15.56 -9.09
CA THR A 410 -14.07 15.36 -10.50
C THR A 410 -14.83 16.35 -11.36
N THR A 411 -14.22 16.84 -12.44
CA THR A 411 -14.83 17.84 -13.33
C THR A 411 -14.89 17.36 -14.78
N GLN A 412 -15.94 17.74 -15.50
CA GLN A 412 -16.08 17.48 -16.93
C GLN A 412 -16.07 15.97 -17.25
N CYS A 413 -17.03 15.22 -16.72
CA CYS A 413 -17.19 13.80 -17.02
C CYS A 413 -18.33 13.53 -17.97
N VAL A 414 -18.11 12.61 -18.91
CA VAL A 414 -19.15 12.14 -19.84
C VAL A 414 -19.21 10.62 -19.82
N PHE A 415 -20.40 10.09 -19.53
CA PHE A 415 -20.70 8.66 -19.53
C PHE A 415 -21.78 8.35 -20.57
N ARG A 416 -21.88 7.09 -21.00
CA ARG A 416 -23.11 6.64 -21.67
C ARG A 416 -24.31 6.74 -20.73
N ALA A 417 -25.46 7.02 -21.31
CA ALA A 417 -26.77 6.91 -20.67
C ALA A 417 -26.89 5.63 -19.84
N THR A 418 -27.35 5.77 -18.59
CA THR A 418 -27.58 4.67 -17.64
C THR A 418 -28.69 5.05 -16.67
N VAL A 419 -29.22 4.06 -15.94
CA VAL A 419 -30.21 4.23 -14.87
C VAL A 419 -29.70 3.54 -13.61
N PHE A 420 -29.60 4.28 -12.51
CA PHE A 420 -29.03 3.77 -11.24
C PHE A 420 -30.09 3.23 -10.27
N ASP A 421 -30.98 2.33 -10.69
CA ASP A 421 -32.06 1.80 -9.83
C ASP A 421 -31.60 0.69 -8.87
N LYS A 422 -30.50 0.00 -9.19
CA LYS A 422 -29.90 -1.09 -8.40
C LYS A 422 -28.39 -0.93 -8.18
N THR A 423 -27.90 0.30 -8.31
CA THR A 423 -26.49 0.65 -8.21
C THR A 423 -26.24 1.38 -6.91
N PHE A 424 -25.13 1.08 -6.22
CA PHE A 424 -24.62 1.95 -5.18
C PHE A 424 -23.92 3.14 -5.83
N VAL A 425 -24.42 4.35 -5.59
CA VAL A 425 -23.89 5.58 -6.18
C VAL A 425 -23.36 6.49 -5.08
N GLN A 426 -22.16 7.00 -5.29
CA GLN A 426 -21.55 8.07 -4.51
C GLN A 426 -20.98 9.11 -5.49
N ILE A 427 -21.52 10.32 -5.48
CA ILE A 427 -20.98 11.44 -6.24
C ILE A 427 -20.73 12.60 -5.28
N GLU A 428 -19.52 13.14 -5.27
CA GLU A 428 -19.14 14.21 -4.33
C GLU A 428 -18.33 15.29 -5.05
N ASP A 429 -18.63 16.57 -4.76
CA ASP A 429 -17.94 17.77 -5.27
C ASP A 429 -17.57 17.70 -6.75
N SER A 430 -18.48 17.17 -7.56
CA SER A 430 -18.22 16.94 -8.97
C SER A 430 -19.05 17.90 -9.82
N THR A 431 -18.45 18.44 -10.88
CA THR A 431 -19.13 19.42 -11.76
C THR A 431 -19.08 18.96 -13.21
N ASP A 432 -20.04 19.42 -14.00
CA ASP A 432 -20.13 19.12 -15.43
C ASP A 432 -20.13 17.61 -15.73
N MET A 433 -20.99 16.87 -15.03
CA MET A 433 -21.17 15.42 -15.22
C MET A 433 -22.38 15.14 -16.10
N PHE A 434 -22.16 14.44 -17.20
CA PHE A 434 -23.19 14.19 -18.22
C PHE A 434 -23.34 12.69 -18.55
N PHE A 435 -24.58 12.28 -18.81
CA PHE A 435 -24.94 10.93 -19.25
C PHE A 435 -25.69 11.03 -20.58
N GLU A 436 -25.12 10.50 -21.66
CA GLU A 436 -25.60 10.76 -23.02
C GLU A 436 -26.10 9.49 -23.71
N GLN A 437 -27.31 9.53 -24.29
CA GLN A 437 -27.87 8.40 -25.04
C GLN A 437 -27.06 8.11 -26.30
N LYS A 438 -26.63 9.19 -26.98
CA LYS A 438 -25.68 9.12 -28.08
C LYS A 438 -24.41 9.82 -27.63
N PHE A 439 -23.39 9.03 -27.29
CA PHE A 439 -22.13 9.54 -26.77
C PHE A 439 -21.51 10.59 -27.71
N GLY A 440 -21.19 11.78 -27.18
CA GLY A 440 -20.73 12.95 -27.91
C GLY A 440 -21.84 13.87 -28.45
N ASP A 441 -23.11 13.60 -28.15
CA ASP A 441 -24.25 14.45 -28.53
C ASP A 441 -24.86 15.11 -27.29
N GLU A 442 -24.51 16.37 -27.05
CA GLU A 442 -24.97 17.15 -25.90
C GLU A 442 -26.50 17.30 -25.81
N LYS A 443 -27.22 17.13 -26.93
CA LYS A 443 -28.68 17.18 -26.94
C LYS A 443 -29.31 15.89 -26.42
N SER A 444 -28.52 14.84 -26.25
CA SER A 444 -28.94 13.51 -25.82
C SER A 444 -28.71 13.25 -24.33
N LYS A 445 -28.42 14.30 -23.54
CA LYS A 445 -28.24 14.22 -22.09
C LYS A 445 -29.49 13.69 -21.39
N MET A 446 -29.29 12.84 -20.40
CA MET A 446 -30.34 12.32 -19.53
C MET A 446 -29.94 12.35 -18.06
N CYS A 447 -30.93 12.35 -17.19
CA CYS A 447 -30.71 12.18 -15.75
C CYS A 447 -30.70 10.68 -15.41
N PRO A 448 -29.63 10.14 -14.79
CA PRO A 448 -29.58 8.73 -14.39
C PRO A 448 -30.55 8.38 -13.25
N PHE A 449 -31.09 9.40 -12.56
CA PHE A 449 -32.10 9.29 -11.52
C PHE A 449 -33.50 9.75 -11.98
N GLY A 450 -33.78 9.75 -13.29
CA GLY A 450 -35.09 10.15 -13.81
C GLY A 450 -36.25 9.33 -13.22
N PHE A 451 -36.01 8.06 -12.86
CA PHE A 451 -37.00 7.19 -12.20
C PHE A 451 -37.37 7.63 -10.78
N CYS A 452 -36.54 8.47 -10.14
CA CYS A 452 -36.82 9.14 -8.87
C CYS A 452 -37.52 10.50 -9.06
N ASN A 453 -38.01 10.81 -10.27
CA ASN A 453 -38.57 12.12 -10.65
C ASN A 453 -37.58 13.29 -10.50
N ILE A 454 -36.28 13.04 -10.63
CA ILE A 454 -35.25 14.09 -10.62
C ILE A 454 -35.05 14.59 -12.06
N SER A 455 -35.18 15.90 -12.27
CA SER A 455 -34.90 16.52 -13.57
C SER A 455 -33.40 16.65 -13.82
N LEU A 456 -32.99 16.75 -15.09
CA LEU A 456 -31.59 16.93 -15.47
C LEU A 456 -30.97 18.18 -14.82
N GLU A 457 -31.63 19.34 -14.90
CA GLU A 457 -31.15 20.60 -14.29
C GLU A 457 -30.93 20.45 -12.78
N LYS A 458 -31.78 19.68 -12.11
CA LYS A 458 -31.69 19.44 -10.68
C LYS A 458 -30.55 18.51 -10.34
N PHE A 459 -30.39 17.43 -11.10
CA PHE A 459 -29.25 16.53 -10.97
C PHE A 459 -27.92 17.27 -11.14
N GLU A 460 -27.80 18.13 -12.15
CA GLU A 460 -26.60 18.94 -12.41
C GLU A 460 -26.24 19.87 -11.23
N LYS A 461 -27.24 20.34 -10.47
CA LYS A 461 -27.01 21.11 -9.23
C LYS A 461 -26.63 20.22 -8.04
N LEU A 462 -27.13 18.99 -7.98
CA LEU A 462 -26.87 18.07 -6.86
C LEU A 462 -25.49 17.43 -6.94
N VAL A 463 -24.96 17.15 -8.13
CA VAL A 463 -23.64 16.50 -8.29
C VAL A 463 -22.48 17.34 -7.72
N SER A 464 -22.64 18.67 -7.65
CA SER A 464 -21.65 19.57 -7.03
C SER A 464 -21.71 19.59 -5.51
N THR A 465 -22.69 18.89 -4.92
CA THR A 465 -22.86 18.72 -3.48
C THR A 465 -22.46 17.31 -3.08
N VAL A 466 -23.43 16.47 -2.73
CA VAL A 466 -23.27 15.05 -2.44
C VAL A 466 -24.47 14.27 -2.99
N VAL A 467 -24.23 13.13 -3.62
CA VAL A 467 -25.27 12.20 -4.08
C VAL A 467 -24.91 10.82 -3.55
N TYR A 468 -25.76 10.29 -2.68
CA TYR A 468 -25.66 8.92 -2.20
C TYR A 468 -26.92 8.17 -2.60
N TYR A 469 -26.79 7.03 -3.25
CA TYR A 469 -27.93 6.17 -3.57
C TYR A 469 -27.59 4.70 -3.31
N PRO A 470 -28.50 3.90 -2.72
CA PRO A 470 -29.77 4.31 -2.13
C PRO A 470 -29.55 5.13 -0.85
N SER A 471 -30.35 6.19 -0.66
CA SER A 471 -30.31 7.01 0.55
C SER A 471 -31.63 7.71 0.78
N HIS A 472 -32.19 7.57 1.99
CA HIS A 472 -33.38 8.32 2.40
C HIS A 472 -33.10 9.83 2.38
N THR A 473 -31.88 10.22 2.79
CA THR A 473 -31.40 11.61 2.80
C THR A 473 -31.36 12.20 1.39
N PHE A 474 -30.89 11.45 0.40
CA PHE A 474 -30.84 11.91 -0.99
C PHE A 474 -32.23 12.21 -1.54
N MET A 475 -33.20 11.31 -1.32
CA MET A 475 -34.57 11.51 -1.79
C MET A 475 -35.23 12.76 -1.18
N ARG A 476 -34.88 13.12 0.05
CA ARG A 476 -35.36 14.34 0.72
C ARG A 476 -34.59 15.60 0.33
N MET A 477 -33.33 15.45 -0.06
CA MET A 477 -32.46 16.56 -0.45
C MET A 477 -32.94 17.19 -1.77
N VAL A 478 -33.55 16.38 -2.63
CA VAL A 478 -34.21 16.84 -3.85
C VAL A 478 -35.17 17.99 -3.51
N ASP A 479 -35.96 17.95 -2.43
CA ASP A 479 -36.95 19.01 -2.15
C ASP A 479 -36.35 20.30 -1.57
N LEU A 480 -35.05 20.35 -1.30
CA LEU A 480 -34.39 21.52 -0.71
C LEU A 480 -34.10 22.59 -1.76
N ILE A 481 -34.34 23.86 -1.40
CA ILE A 481 -33.96 25.02 -2.21
C ILE A 481 -32.47 25.30 -1.97
N GLU A 482 -31.68 25.33 -3.05
CA GLU A 482 -30.24 25.65 -3.05
C GLU A 482 -29.42 24.78 -2.07
N PRO A 483 -29.44 23.43 -2.24
CA PRO A 483 -28.73 22.51 -1.36
C PRO A 483 -27.22 22.79 -1.27
N GLU A 484 -26.63 23.37 -2.31
CA GLU A 484 -25.21 23.75 -2.38
C GLU A 484 -24.78 24.84 -1.39
N LYS A 485 -25.73 25.54 -0.76
CA LYS A 485 -25.43 26.57 0.26
C LYS A 485 -25.18 26.01 1.66
N TYR A 486 -25.46 24.73 1.87
CA TYR A 486 -25.34 24.06 3.16
C TYR A 486 -24.11 23.18 3.22
N PHE A 487 -23.57 23.01 4.42
CA PHE A 487 -22.55 22.01 4.66
C PHE A 487 -23.23 20.65 4.84
N TRP A 488 -22.80 19.69 4.04
CA TRP A 488 -23.20 18.29 4.09
C TRP A 488 -22.06 17.47 4.65
N MET A 489 -22.33 16.69 5.71
CA MET A 489 -21.34 15.71 6.15
C MET A 489 -21.23 14.62 5.09
N LYS A 490 -20.03 14.47 4.53
CA LYS A 490 -19.75 13.41 3.56
C LYS A 490 -19.61 12.08 4.29
N LYS A 491 -19.93 11.00 3.60
CA LYS A 491 -19.75 9.65 4.14
C LYS A 491 -18.26 9.35 4.23
N LEU A 492 -17.87 8.64 5.29
CA LEU A 492 -16.54 8.07 5.37
C LEU A 492 -16.37 7.09 4.22
N PHE A 493 -15.25 7.15 3.53
CA PHE A 493 -14.91 6.22 2.47
C PHE A 493 -13.49 5.70 2.64
N MET A 494 -13.25 4.52 2.08
CA MET A 494 -11.94 3.93 1.87
C MET A 494 -12.10 2.87 0.78
N ASP A 495 -11.20 2.86 -0.19
CA ASP A 495 -11.14 1.79 -1.17
C ASP A 495 -10.05 0.80 -0.79
N CYS A 496 -10.41 -0.28 -0.10
CA CYS A 496 -9.48 -1.37 0.18
C CYS A 496 -10.22 -2.72 0.20
N PRO A 497 -9.52 -3.83 -0.06
CA PRO A 497 -10.15 -5.15 -0.06
C PRO A 497 -10.55 -5.67 1.34
N HIS A 498 -10.12 -4.99 2.42
CA HIS A 498 -10.33 -5.43 3.79
C HIS A 498 -11.58 -4.85 4.45
N ILE A 499 -12.05 -3.69 3.98
CA ILE A 499 -13.19 -2.99 4.55
C ILE A 499 -14.18 -2.67 3.45
N LEU A 500 -15.45 -2.96 3.73
CA LEU A 500 -16.57 -2.54 2.92
C LEU A 500 -17.32 -1.45 3.68
N VAL A 501 -17.43 -0.26 3.08
CA VAL A 501 -18.35 0.77 3.55
C VAL A 501 -19.59 0.71 2.68
N GLN A 502 -20.73 0.29 3.25
CA GLN A 502 -21.99 0.21 2.53
C GLN A 502 -23.15 0.62 3.42
N ASN A 503 -24.02 1.52 2.93
CA ASN A 503 -25.20 2.02 3.64
C ASN A 503 -24.88 2.53 5.06
N ASP A 504 -23.82 3.34 5.20
CA ASP A 504 -23.37 3.91 6.49
C ASP A 504 -22.88 2.86 7.50
N VAL A 505 -22.69 1.61 7.05
CA VAL A 505 -22.12 0.53 7.85
C VAL A 505 -20.73 0.20 7.32
N VAL A 506 -19.76 0.24 8.23
CA VAL A 506 -18.40 -0.24 7.98
C VAL A 506 -18.34 -1.70 8.38
N LYS A 507 -17.97 -2.57 7.43
CA LYS A 507 -17.78 -4.00 7.67
C LYS A 507 -16.36 -4.40 7.32
N ARG A 508 -15.71 -5.13 8.22
CA ARG A 508 -14.47 -5.82 7.90
C ARG A 508 -14.78 -7.06 7.06
N MET A 509 -14.28 -7.10 5.83
CA MET A 509 -14.49 -8.18 4.87
C MET A 509 -13.43 -9.27 4.97
N LYS A 510 -12.19 -8.88 5.25
CA LYS A 510 -11.05 -9.79 5.44
C LYS A 510 -10.32 -9.42 6.73
N SER A 511 -9.72 -10.42 7.37
CA SER A 511 -8.69 -10.13 8.36
C SER A 511 -7.60 -9.29 7.70
N VAL A 512 -6.99 -8.43 8.51
CA VAL A 512 -5.92 -7.57 8.04
C VAL A 512 -4.66 -8.18 8.60
N ASP A 513 -3.85 -8.69 7.69
CA ASP A 513 -2.43 -8.96 7.85
C ASP A 513 -1.78 -7.62 8.24
N GLY A 514 -0.85 -7.57 9.19
CA GLY A 514 -0.23 -6.32 9.62
C GLY A 514 -0.55 -5.72 10.99
N TRP A 515 0.26 -4.71 11.30
CA TRP A 515 -0.14 -3.48 11.99
C TRP A 515 -0.98 -2.55 11.10
N LEU A 516 -1.45 -3.02 9.94
CA LEU A 516 -2.16 -2.22 8.96
C LEU A 516 -3.43 -1.61 9.59
N ILE A 517 -3.34 -0.33 9.91
CA ILE A 517 -4.45 0.50 10.34
C ILE A 517 -5.15 0.96 9.07
N ASN A 518 -6.31 0.37 8.81
CA ASN A 518 -7.20 0.84 7.76
C ASN A 518 -7.74 2.23 8.15
N VAL A 519 -7.52 3.22 7.29
CA VAL A 519 -7.98 4.59 7.52
C VAL A 519 -9.12 4.90 6.58
N MET A 520 -10.27 5.17 7.17
CA MET A 520 -11.41 5.76 6.46
C MET A 520 -11.40 7.25 6.70
N TYR A 521 -11.66 8.02 5.66
CA TYR A 521 -11.68 9.46 5.74
C TYR A 521 -12.91 10.04 5.05
N SER A 522 -13.28 11.24 5.48
CA SER A 522 -14.24 12.12 4.83
C SER A 522 -13.49 13.40 4.53
N THR A 523 -13.56 13.88 3.29
CA THR A 523 -12.86 15.12 2.92
C THR A 523 -13.70 16.36 3.20
N ASP A 524 -13.07 17.53 3.10
CA ASP A 524 -13.71 18.85 3.19
C ASP A 524 -14.59 19.08 4.42
N PHE A 525 -14.28 18.43 5.54
CA PHE A 525 -15.00 18.68 6.79
C PHE A 525 -14.98 20.17 7.16
N CYS A 526 -13.86 20.85 6.89
CA CYS A 526 -13.78 22.30 6.88
C CYS A 526 -12.69 22.77 5.92
N ASN A 527 -13.01 23.69 5.00
CA ASN A 527 -12.05 24.33 4.11
C ASN A 527 -12.38 25.82 3.91
N VAL A 528 -11.60 26.53 3.09
CA VAL A 528 -11.78 27.98 2.86
C VAL A 528 -13.13 28.30 2.25
N ASP A 529 -13.63 27.43 1.37
CA ASP A 529 -14.84 27.64 0.59
C ASP A 529 -16.10 27.32 1.39
N ASN A 530 -16.03 26.38 2.32
CA ASN A 530 -17.19 25.92 3.08
C ASN A 530 -17.27 26.43 4.52
N ARG A 531 -16.21 26.99 5.11
CA ARG A 531 -16.15 27.33 6.56
C ARG A 531 -17.31 28.16 7.11
N ASP A 532 -17.96 28.95 6.27
CA ASP A 532 -19.08 29.83 6.63
C ASP A 532 -20.46 29.19 6.35
N GLN A 533 -20.50 28.05 5.66
CA GLN A 533 -21.71 27.27 5.45
C GLN A 533 -22.22 26.68 6.75
N LYS A 534 -23.55 26.72 6.92
CA LYS A 534 -24.22 26.11 8.07
C LYS A 534 -24.51 24.64 7.77
N MET A 535 -24.22 23.77 8.73
CA MET A 535 -24.57 22.36 8.63
C MET A 535 -26.08 22.19 8.62
N ILE A 536 -26.53 21.22 7.82
CA ILE A 536 -27.91 20.77 7.76
C ILE A 536 -27.96 19.26 8.02
N PHE A 537 -28.99 18.78 8.70
CA PHE A 537 -29.19 17.36 8.98
C PHE A 537 -30.68 17.03 9.09
N LEU A 538 -31.02 15.73 9.05
CA LEU A 538 -32.39 15.27 9.23
C LEU A 538 -32.66 14.96 10.71
N GLU A 539 -33.72 15.54 11.24
CA GLU A 539 -34.30 15.19 12.54
C GLU A 539 -35.79 14.87 12.34
N ASN A 540 -36.21 13.64 12.65
CA ASN A 540 -37.59 13.18 12.46
C ASN A 540 -38.13 13.50 11.05
N ASP A 541 -37.36 13.17 10.01
CA ASP A 541 -37.64 13.43 8.58
C ASP A 541 -37.74 14.91 8.17
N ASN A 542 -37.37 15.84 9.06
CA ASN A 542 -37.35 17.27 8.76
C ASN A 542 -35.92 17.80 8.70
N TRP A 543 -35.66 18.68 7.74
CA TRP A 543 -34.37 19.36 7.62
C TRP A 543 -34.20 20.38 8.74
N VAL A 544 -33.16 20.18 9.56
CA VAL A 544 -32.77 21.10 10.62
C VAL A 544 -31.47 21.79 10.22
N LYS A 545 -31.48 23.12 10.28
CA LYS A 545 -30.34 23.99 9.98
C LYS A 545 -29.68 24.45 11.27
N CYS A 546 -28.38 24.24 11.39
CA CYS A 546 -27.60 24.78 12.50
C CYS A 546 -27.65 26.32 12.51
N LYS A 547 -27.71 26.91 13.72
CA LYS A 547 -27.67 28.38 13.88
C LYS A 547 -26.32 28.97 13.49
N GLU A 548 -25.25 28.23 13.82
CA GLU A 548 -23.86 28.58 13.56
C GLU A 548 -23.24 27.64 12.52
N ALA A 549 -22.12 28.07 11.92
CA ALA A 549 -21.30 27.21 11.08
C ALA A 549 -20.48 26.25 11.96
N ILE A 550 -21.15 25.21 12.44
CA ILE A 550 -20.55 24.09 13.19
C ILE A 550 -20.47 22.89 12.26
N ARG A 551 -19.49 22.02 12.53
CA ARG A 551 -19.33 20.71 11.89
C ARG A 551 -19.49 19.63 12.93
N TYR A 552 -20.14 18.54 12.56
CA TYR A 552 -20.40 17.44 13.46
C TYR A 552 -20.60 16.14 12.69
N PHE A 553 -20.10 15.04 13.25
CA PHE A 553 -20.46 13.69 12.84
C PHE A 553 -20.44 12.75 14.05
N GLU A 554 -21.12 11.62 13.91
CA GLU A 554 -21.13 10.54 14.89
C GLU A 554 -20.67 9.23 14.26
N VAL A 555 -19.99 8.42 15.05
CA VAL A 555 -19.63 7.03 14.71
C VAL A 555 -20.22 6.13 15.77
N THR A 556 -20.97 5.10 15.36
CA THR A 556 -21.45 4.05 16.27
C THR A 556 -20.56 2.82 16.15
N VAL A 557 -20.00 2.37 17.27
CA VAL A 557 -19.17 1.17 17.38
C VAL A 557 -19.97 0.10 18.12
N GLU A 558 -20.21 -1.05 17.47
CA GLU A 558 -21.00 -2.17 18.01
C GLU A 558 -20.16 -3.41 18.35
N HIS A 559 -18.98 -3.52 17.76
CA HIS A 559 -18.08 -4.68 17.91
C HIS A 559 -16.77 -4.27 18.58
N MET A 560 -16.10 -5.26 19.19
CA MET A 560 -14.79 -5.01 19.78
C MET A 560 -13.81 -4.48 18.72
N SER A 561 -13.33 -3.24 18.91
CA SER A 561 -12.54 -2.51 17.92
C SER A 561 -11.43 -1.71 18.58
N VAL A 562 -10.19 -1.87 18.10
CA VAL A 562 -9.08 -0.97 18.41
C VAL A 562 -9.00 0.06 17.29
N MET A 563 -9.39 1.30 17.58
CA MET A 563 -9.47 2.36 16.58
C MET A 563 -9.31 3.75 17.24
N SER A 564 -9.10 4.75 16.40
CA SER A 564 -9.20 6.15 16.80
C SER A 564 -10.13 6.91 15.85
N VAL A 565 -10.85 7.90 16.39
CA VAL A 565 -11.76 8.77 15.63
C VAL A 565 -11.32 10.21 15.86
N GLY A 566 -11.26 11.01 14.81
CA GLY A 566 -10.83 12.40 14.95
C GLY A 566 -10.73 13.17 13.66
N LEU A 567 -9.96 14.26 13.71
CA LEU A 567 -9.80 15.21 12.62
C LEU A 567 -8.33 15.27 12.20
N VAL A 568 -8.11 15.39 10.90
CA VAL A 568 -6.78 15.53 10.30
C VAL A 568 -6.75 16.78 9.43
N ASN A 569 -5.65 17.51 9.49
CA ASN A 569 -5.37 18.56 8.53
C ASN A 569 -4.62 17.96 7.34
N ILE A 570 -5.29 17.90 6.19
CA ILE A 570 -4.75 17.26 4.98
C ILE A 570 -3.44 17.89 4.48
N SER A 571 -3.18 19.17 4.76
CA SER A 571 -1.94 19.82 4.32
C SER A 571 -0.70 19.40 5.10
N THR A 572 -0.89 18.77 6.26
CA THR A 572 0.20 18.30 7.14
C THR A 572 0.13 16.82 7.43
N PHE A 573 -1.00 16.17 7.11
CA PHE A 573 -1.22 14.76 7.32
C PHE A 573 -0.47 13.96 6.26
N VAL A 574 0.46 13.12 6.71
CA VAL A 574 1.08 12.09 5.89
C VAL A 574 0.58 10.78 6.46
N TYR A 575 -0.21 10.05 5.68
CA TYR A 575 -0.68 8.73 6.10
C TYR A 575 0.51 7.78 6.24
N GLN A 576 0.54 7.07 7.35
CA GLN A 576 1.44 5.93 7.57
C GLN A 576 0.57 4.78 8.04
N GLU A 577 0.73 3.62 7.41
CA GLU A 577 -0.13 2.44 7.59
C GLU A 577 -0.13 1.88 9.01
N ASP A 578 0.72 2.38 9.90
CA ASP A 578 0.90 1.99 11.29
C ASP A 578 0.52 3.10 12.29
N GLN A 579 -0.06 4.23 11.84
CA GLN A 579 -0.38 5.37 12.71
C GLN A 579 -1.87 5.70 12.83
N HIS A 580 -2.30 5.84 14.08
CA HIS A 580 -3.62 6.35 14.43
C HIS A 580 -3.71 7.88 14.25
N CYS A 581 -4.91 8.40 13.97
CA CYS A 581 -5.14 9.86 14.07
C CYS A 581 -4.87 10.33 15.51
N GLY A 582 -4.26 11.50 15.67
CA GLY A 582 -3.72 12.02 16.95
C GLY A 582 -2.22 11.76 17.14
N TRP A 583 -1.65 10.73 16.52
CA TRP A 583 -0.19 10.46 16.52
C TRP A 583 0.55 11.13 15.37
N VAL A 584 -0.19 11.70 14.42
CA VAL A 584 0.37 12.41 13.26
C VAL A 584 0.31 13.91 13.51
N LYS A 585 1.30 14.65 13.01
CA LYS A 585 1.28 16.11 13.06
C LYS A 585 0.05 16.67 12.33
N GLY A 586 -0.59 17.68 12.93
CA GLY A 586 -1.82 18.29 12.44
C GLY A 586 -3.05 17.40 12.56
N SER A 587 -3.04 16.42 13.47
CA SER A 587 -4.20 15.58 13.77
C SER A 587 -4.57 15.60 15.25
N ILE A 588 -5.84 15.34 15.53
CA ILE A 588 -6.38 15.07 16.86
C ILE A 588 -7.19 13.79 16.78
N GLY A 589 -7.04 12.90 17.74
CA GLY A 589 -7.72 11.61 17.73
C GLY A 589 -8.07 11.11 19.11
N TYR A 590 -9.26 10.53 19.23
CA TYR A 590 -9.80 9.91 20.44
C TYR A 590 -9.73 8.39 20.31
N PHE A 591 -9.01 7.75 21.23
CA PHE A 591 -8.61 6.34 21.14
C PHE A 591 -9.54 5.42 21.92
N SER A 592 -9.91 4.31 21.30
CA SER A 592 -10.88 3.36 21.85
C SER A 592 -10.34 2.57 23.03
N ASP A 593 -9.05 2.23 23.00
CA ASP A 593 -8.40 1.38 23.99
C ASP A 593 -8.28 2.06 25.35
N GLU A 594 -7.63 3.22 25.45
CA GLU A 594 -7.36 3.91 26.72
C GLU A 594 -8.37 5.04 27.00
N GLY A 595 -9.20 5.44 26.02
CA GLY A 595 -10.07 6.59 26.17
C GLY A 595 -9.33 7.93 26.12
N LYS A 596 -8.07 7.95 25.69
CA LYS A 596 -7.24 9.16 25.60
C LYS A 596 -7.48 9.93 24.32
N ILE A 597 -7.28 11.24 24.39
CA ILE A 597 -7.28 12.15 23.25
C ILE A 597 -5.85 12.61 23.04
N PHE A 598 -5.29 12.29 21.88
CA PHE A 598 -3.96 12.70 21.48
C PHE A 598 -4.04 13.81 20.43
N PHE A 599 -3.10 14.75 20.50
CA PHE A 599 -2.89 15.83 19.56
C PHE A 599 -1.44 15.81 19.07
N GLU A 600 -1.24 16.07 17.78
CA GLU A 600 0.06 16.34 17.15
C GLU A 600 1.27 15.55 17.70
N SER A 601 1.38 14.26 17.35
CA SER A 601 2.54 13.41 17.72
C SER A 601 2.52 12.91 19.17
N CYS A 602 1.34 12.42 19.60
CA CYS A 602 1.12 11.72 20.86
C CYS A 602 1.10 12.61 22.12
N ASP A 603 0.87 13.92 22.00
CA ASP A 603 0.61 14.76 23.17
C ASP A 603 -0.80 14.48 23.71
N GLU A 604 -0.89 13.95 24.93
CA GLU A 604 -2.19 13.72 25.59
C GLU A 604 -2.81 15.06 25.99
N VAL A 605 -3.97 15.38 25.40
CA VAL A 605 -4.68 16.66 25.64
C VAL A 605 -6.02 16.48 26.36
N GLY A 606 -6.45 15.23 26.55
CA GLY A 606 -7.70 14.93 27.23
C GLY A 606 -7.91 13.43 27.42
N HIS A 607 -8.92 13.09 28.22
CA HIS A 607 -9.29 11.73 28.54
C HIS A 607 -10.81 11.61 28.75
N MET A 608 -11.39 10.58 28.18
CA MET A 608 -12.81 10.23 28.24
C MET A 608 -12.99 8.73 28.57
N SER A 609 -14.21 8.21 28.50
CA SER A 609 -14.45 6.79 28.71
C SER A 609 -13.90 5.98 27.51
N PRO A 610 -13.21 4.86 27.71
CA PRO A 610 -12.88 3.96 26.61
C PRO A 610 -14.14 3.44 25.89
N TYR A 611 -14.02 3.10 24.61
CA TYR A 611 -15.14 2.63 23.77
C TYR A 611 -14.74 1.41 22.92
N GLY A 612 -15.70 0.69 22.34
CA GLY A 612 -15.42 -0.46 21.48
C GLY A 612 -14.73 -1.63 22.21
N ARG A 613 -14.88 -1.71 23.54
CA ARG A 613 -14.21 -2.73 24.39
C ARG A 613 -15.00 -4.02 24.56
N LYS A 614 -16.29 -4.03 24.21
CA LYS A 614 -17.17 -5.18 24.41
C LYS A 614 -17.98 -5.48 23.17
N GLU A 615 -18.06 -6.76 22.85
CA GLU A 615 -18.87 -7.26 21.76
C GLU A 615 -20.37 -7.00 22.02
N GLY A 616 -21.06 -6.40 21.04
CA GLY A 616 -22.49 -6.10 21.10
C GLY A 616 -22.86 -4.85 21.92
N GLN A 617 -21.89 -4.18 22.55
CA GLN A 617 -22.12 -2.88 23.19
C GLN A 617 -22.08 -1.78 22.12
N LYS A 618 -23.12 -0.93 22.10
CA LYS A 618 -23.18 0.23 21.21
C LYS A 618 -22.61 1.46 21.89
N ASP A 619 -21.41 1.85 21.48
CA ASP A 619 -20.80 3.10 21.88
C ASP A 619 -20.95 4.12 20.74
N VAL A 620 -21.43 5.33 21.05
CA VAL A 620 -21.60 6.42 20.09
C VAL A 620 -20.56 7.50 20.37
N ILE A 621 -19.76 7.83 19.37
CA ILE A 621 -18.64 8.76 19.47
C ILE A 621 -18.97 9.97 18.59
N GLY A 622 -19.13 11.14 19.21
CA GLY A 622 -19.31 12.40 18.52
C GLY A 622 -17.97 13.07 18.23
N CYS A 623 -17.86 13.73 17.08
CA CYS A 623 -16.73 14.61 16.78
C CYS A 623 -17.23 15.88 16.11
N GLY A 624 -16.90 17.01 16.73
CA GLY A 624 -17.36 18.32 16.31
C GLY A 624 -16.22 19.32 16.16
N TYR A 625 -16.40 20.25 15.23
CA TYR A 625 -15.46 21.33 14.98
C TYR A 625 -16.20 22.65 14.81
N TYR A 626 -15.67 23.70 15.44
CA TYR A 626 -16.18 25.05 15.28
C TYR A 626 -15.17 25.92 14.50
N PRO A 627 -15.32 26.03 13.15
CA PRO A 627 -14.44 26.78 12.26
C PRO A 627 -14.03 28.17 12.76
N LYS A 628 -14.99 28.96 13.27
CA LYS A 628 -14.76 30.34 13.72
C LYS A 628 -13.80 30.43 14.90
N THR A 629 -13.88 29.48 15.83
CA THR A 629 -13.04 29.47 17.05
C THR A 629 -11.89 28.46 16.96
N ARG A 630 -11.88 27.63 15.91
CA ARG A 630 -10.96 26.50 15.71
C ARG A 630 -10.95 25.51 16.88
N ARG A 631 -12.09 25.36 17.55
CA ARG A 631 -12.26 24.44 18.67
C ARG A 631 -12.79 23.10 18.20
N VAL A 632 -12.15 22.02 18.65
CA VAL A 632 -12.65 20.65 18.53
C VAL A 632 -13.41 20.31 19.82
N PHE A 633 -14.50 19.58 19.69
CA PHE A 633 -15.29 19.06 20.80
C PHE A 633 -15.77 17.65 20.46
N THR A 634 -15.97 16.81 21.47
CA THR A 634 -16.30 15.39 21.31
C THR A 634 -17.45 15.04 22.23
#